data_AF-A0A2T2ZMP5-F1
#
_entry.id   AF-A0A2T2ZMP5-F1
#
_cell.length_a   1.000
_cell.length_b   1.000
_cell.length_c   1.000
_cell.angle_alpha   90.00
_cell.angle_beta   90.00
_cell.angle_gamma   90.00
#
_symmetry.space_group_name_H-M   'P 1'
#
loop_
_entity.id
_entity.type
_entity.pdbx_description
1 polymer ?
#
loop_
_entity_poly.entity_id
_entity_poly.type
_entity_poly.pdbx_seq_one_letter_code
_entity_poly.pdbx_strand_id
1 'polypeptide(L)'
;MSRRGLARALPAACVALMWSNLVLPRLGSGIRGRTLANAVFATGYAAVFGGRPKWLSRRGLAWGAAAFGTVGAAYGVGLAVPGIRDRIAKVADRAPEVSTAEWVGLHIPVGTVYSEELIFRGTLDRLFDDAGPVRRHCGAVVFGLWHIHPARSAGDSVPVTVAVTTAGGLLFSWLRRRSGSATAPALAHLALNAGGALAPPAAAALRGRGPSHR
;
A
#
# COMPACT_ATOMS: atom_id res chain seq x y z
N MET A 1 -25.54 11.12 13.91
CA MET A 1 -24.12 10.82 14.22
C MET A 1 -24.08 9.74 15.31
N SER A 2 -23.48 8.58 15.07
CA SER A 2 -23.50 7.50 16.07
C SER A 2 -22.25 7.55 16.95
N ARG A 3 -22.40 7.90 18.23
CA ARG A 3 -21.33 7.81 19.25
C ARG A 3 -20.68 6.42 19.27
N ARG A 4 -21.42 5.37 18.89
CA ARG A 4 -20.96 3.98 18.84
C ARG A 4 -19.95 3.71 17.70
N GLY A 5 -20.07 4.40 16.56
CA GLY A 5 -19.12 4.26 15.45
C GLY A 5 -17.73 4.77 15.82
N LEU A 6 -17.68 5.95 16.45
CA LEU A 6 -16.42 6.55 16.90
C LEU A 6 -15.75 5.74 18.02
N ALA A 7 -16.54 5.18 18.95
CA ALA A 7 -16.05 4.35 20.04
C ALA A 7 -15.31 3.09 19.56
N ARG A 8 -15.59 2.60 18.35
CA ARG A 8 -14.88 1.46 17.73
C ARG A 8 -13.74 1.91 16.82
N ALA A 9 -13.93 3.02 16.09
CA ALA A 9 -12.93 3.51 15.14
C ALA A 9 -11.62 3.98 15.82
N LEU A 10 -11.72 4.64 16.98
CA LEU A 10 -10.54 5.14 17.69
C LEU A 10 -9.63 4.02 18.22
N PRO A 11 -10.13 3.02 18.99
CA PRO A 11 -9.31 1.88 19.40
C PRO A 11 -8.72 1.13 18.22
N ALA A 12 -9.50 0.93 17.15
CA ALA A 12 -9.03 0.27 15.94
C ALA A 12 -7.85 1.02 15.30
N ALA A 13 -7.93 2.36 15.22
CA ALA A 13 -6.84 3.19 14.70
C ALA A 13 -5.61 3.14 15.60
N CYS A 14 -5.79 3.24 16.93
CA CYS A 14 -4.68 3.15 17.89
C CYS A 14 -3.96 1.80 17.78
N VAL A 15 -4.69 0.68 17.74
CA VAL A 15 -4.11 -0.66 17.61
C VAL A 15 -3.31 -0.79 16.31
N ALA A 16 -3.82 -0.29 15.19
CA ALA A 16 -3.08 -0.30 13.93
C ALA A 16 -1.79 0.53 14.00
N LEU A 17 -1.85 1.73 14.57
CA LEU A 17 -0.66 2.59 14.70
C LEU A 17 0.39 2.03 15.66
N MET A 18 -0.05 1.44 16.78
CA MET A 18 0.83 0.75 17.72
C MET A 18 1.50 -0.45 17.06
N TRP A 19 0.76 -1.22 16.25
CA TRP A 19 1.34 -2.34 15.52
C TRP A 19 2.48 -1.91 14.60
N SER A 20 2.22 -0.99 13.67
CA SER A 20 3.22 -0.59 12.66
C SER A 20 4.41 0.17 13.25
N ASN A 21 4.15 1.09 14.18
CA ASN A 21 5.19 1.99 14.67
C ASN A 21 5.91 1.49 15.92
N LEU A 22 5.34 0.51 16.65
CA LEU A 22 5.91 0.03 17.91
C LEU A 22 6.14 -1.48 17.96
N VAL A 23 5.13 -2.29 17.67
CA VAL A 23 5.21 -3.74 17.88
C VAL A 23 6.04 -4.42 16.80
N LEU A 24 5.65 -4.26 15.53
CA LEU A 24 6.30 -4.90 14.40
C LEU A 24 7.81 -4.59 14.32
N PRO A 25 8.27 -3.33 14.53
CA PRO A 25 9.70 -3.01 14.53
C PRO A 25 10.50 -3.73 15.62
N ARG A 26 9.90 -3.96 16.79
CA ARG A 26 10.56 -4.61 17.93
C ARG A 26 10.67 -6.12 17.78
N LEU A 27 9.92 -6.73 16.86
CA LEU A 27 10.03 -8.16 16.59
C LEU A 27 11.38 -8.52 15.93
N GLY A 28 12.11 -7.54 15.38
CA GLY A 28 13.46 -7.75 14.84
C GLY A 28 13.56 -8.79 13.71
N SER A 29 12.43 -9.10 13.06
CA SER A 29 12.37 -10.17 12.06
C SER A 29 12.75 -9.67 10.67
N GLY A 30 13.43 -10.52 9.89
CA GLY A 30 13.67 -10.28 8.47
C GLY A 30 12.36 -10.21 7.67
N ILE A 31 12.45 -9.90 6.38
CA ILE A 31 11.28 -9.65 5.52
C ILE A 31 10.21 -10.77 5.53
N ARG A 32 10.64 -12.03 5.61
CA ARG A 32 9.74 -13.20 5.70
C ARG A 32 8.92 -13.22 6.99
N GLY A 33 9.57 -12.97 8.13
CA GLY A 33 8.90 -12.90 9.44
C GLY A 33 7.94 -11.72 9.52
N ARG A 34 8.34 -10.54 9.02
CA ARG A 34 7.47 -9.36 8.93
C ARG A 34 6.24 -9.61 8.06
N THR A 35 6.41 -10.31 6.95
CA THR A 35 5.29 -10.67 6.06
C THR A 35 4.26 -11.55 6.75
N LEU A 36 4.73 -12.61 7.41
CA LEU A 36 3.83 -13.49 8.17
C LEU A 36 3.15 -12.72 9.31
N ALA A 37 3.91 -11.94 10.08
CA ALA A 37 3.39 -11.17 11.20
C ALA A 37 2.31 -10.18 10.74
N ASN A 38 2.54 -9.44 9.65
CA ASN A 38 1.55 -8.52 9.09
C ASN A 38 0.29 -9.24 8.56
N ALA A 39 0.45 -10.38 7.89
CA ALA A 39 -0.69 -11.14 7.37
C ALA A 39 -1.57 -11.67 8.51
N VAL A 40 -0.95 -12.24 9.54
CA VAL A 40 -1.62 -12.74 10.74
C VAL A 40 -2.29 -11.59 11.50
N PHE A 41 -1.56 -10.50 11.75
CA PHE A 41 -2.10 -9.32 12.43
C PHE A 41 -3.29 -8.74 11.67
N ALA A 42 -3.19 -8.53 10.36
CA ALA A 42 -4.28 -7.96 9.56
C ALA A 42 -5.53 -8.85 9.58
N THR A 43 -5.36 -10.17 9.52
CA THR A 43 -6.46 -11.15 9.59
C THR A 43 -7.13 -11.11 10.95
N GLY A 44 -6.35 -11.15 12.03
CA GLY A 44 -6.88 -11.06 13.41
C GLY A 44 -7.54 -9.72 13.68
N TYR A 45 -6.94 -8.62 13.21
CA TYR A 45 -7.47 -7.27 13.28
C TYR A 45 -8.84 -7.18 12.61
N ALA A 46 -8.97 -7.70 11.38
CA ALA A 46 -10.25 -7.73 10.69
C ALA A 46 -11.28 -8.61 11.42
N ALA A 47 -10.89 -9.75 11.98
CA ALA A 47 -11.80 -10.59 12.76
C ALA A 47 -12.34 -9.84 13.99
N VAL A 48 -11.48 -9.14 14.75
CA VAL A 48 -11.86 -8.39 15.95
C VAL A 48 -12.72 -7.16 15.63
N PHE A 49 -12.35 -6.40 14.60
CA PHE A 49 -13.02 -5.13 14.27
C PHE A 49 -14.14 -5.26 13.22
N GLY A 50 -14.42 -6.47 12.73
CA GLY A 50 -15.52 -6.75 11.81
C GLY A 50 -15.25 -6.35 10.36
N GLY A 51 -14.03 -6.64 9.89
CA GLY A 51 -13.57 -6.38 8.53
C GLY A 51 -14.46 -7.06 7.47
N ARG A 52 -14.76 -6.32 6.40
CA ARG A 52 -15.60 -6.77 5.28
C ARG A 52 -15.00 -6.31 3.95
N PRO A 53 -13.88 -6.93 3.51
CA PRO A 53 -13.13 -6.49 2.33
C PRO A 53 -13.83 -6.78 1.00
N LYS A 54 -14.69 -7.80 0.93
CA LYS A 54 -15.38 -8.23 -0.31
C LYS A 54 -14.40 -8.48 -1.48
N TRP A 55 -13.42 -9.35 -1.25
CA TRP A 55 -12.32 -9.63 -2.19
C TRP A 55 -12.77 -10.12 -3.58
N LEU A 56 -13.90 -10.83 -3.66
CA LEU A 56 -14.43 -11.42 -4.89
C LEU A 56 -15.51 -10.57 -5.57
N SER A 57 -15.60 -9.28 -5.23
CA SER A 57 -16.57 -8.37 -5.86
C SER A 57 -16.26 -8.16 -7.34
N ARG A 58 -17.21 -8.47 -8.24
CA ARG A 58 -17.09 -8.20 -9.68
C ARG A 58 -16.82 -6.72 -9.97
N ARG A 59 -17.53 -5.82 -9.29
CA ARG A 59 -17.32 -4.38 -9.40
C ARG A 59 -15.94 -3.96 -8.84
N GLY A 60 -15.49 -4.62 -7.78
CA GLY A 60 -14.13 -4.46 -7.24
C GLY A 60 -13.05 -4.83 -8.26
N LEU A 61 -13.21 -5.98 -8.91
CA LEU A 61 -12.31 -6.46 -9.96
C LEU A 61 -12.31 -5.53 -11.18
N ALA A 62 -13.48 -5.05 -11.64
CA ALA A 62 -13.55 -4.14 -12.79
C ALA A 62 -12.84 -2.80 -12.54
N TRP A 63 -13.15 -2.14 -11.41
CA TRP A 63 -12.46 -0.89 -11.03
C TRP A 63 -10.98 -1.11 -10.74
N GLY A 64 -10.64 -2.24 -10.10
CA GLY A 64 -9.25 -2.59 -9.80
C GLY A 64 -8.43 -2.91 -11.04
N ALA A 65 -8.99 -3.61 -12.02
CA ALA A 65 -8.34 -3.86 -13.30
C ALA A 65 -8.08 -2.55 -14.07
N ALA A 66 -9.06 -1.64 -14.09
CA ALA A 66 -8.88 -0.32 -14.70
C ALA A 66 -7.78 0.48 -14.00
N ALA A 67 -7.78 0.52 -12.66
CA ALA A 67 -6.73 1.20 -11.88
C ALA A 67 -5.34 0.57 -12.07
N PHE A 68 -5.25 -0.77 -12.02
CA PHE A 68 -4.02 -1.52 -12.26
C PHE A 68 -3.47 -1.21 -13.66
N GLY A 69 -4.31 -1.29 -14.69
CA GLY A 69 -3.93 -0.99 -16.07
C GLY A 69 -3.48 0.46 -16.25
N THR A 70 -4.14 1.42 -15.60
CA THR A 70 -3.76 2.85 -15.63
C THR A 70 -2.37 3.06 -15.03
N VAL A 71 -2.09 2.47 -13.86
CA VAL A 71 -0.78 2.57 -13.21
C VAL A 71 0.29 1.84 -14.03
N GLY A 72 -0.01 0.65 -14.54
CA GLY A 72 0.90 -0.11 -15.42
C GLY A 72 1.25 0.66 -16.69
N ALA A 73 0.28 1.31 -17.33
CA ALA A 73 0.49 2.17 -18.49
C ALA A 73 1.39 3.37 -18.13
N ALA A 74 1.19 4.00 -16.97
CA ALA A 74 2.04 5.11 -16.53
C ALA A 74 3.51 4.67 -16.34
N TYR A 75 3.75 3.50 -15.73
CA TYR A 75 5.10 2.94 -15.66
C TYR A 75 5.66 2.61 -17.04
N GLY A 76 4.85 2.03 -17.93
CA GLY A 76 5.24 1.72 -19.32
C GLY A 76 5.67 2.98 -20.08
N VAL A 77 4.91 4.07 -19.97
CA VAL A 77 5.27 5.38 -20.54
C VAL A 77 6.59 5.89 -19.93
N GLY A 78 6.75 5.80 -18.61
CA GLY A 78 7.98 6.22 -17.93
C GLY A 78 9.22 5.45 -18.41
N LEU A 79 9.07 4.16 -18.72
CA LEU A 79 10.15 3.32 -19.27
C LEU A 79 10.39 3.56 -20.77
N ALA A 80 9.36 3.95 -21.52
CA ALA A 80 9.46 4.23 -22.96
C ALA A 80 10.14 5.57 -23.26
N VAL A 81 9.93 6.59 -22.41
CA VAL A 81 10.48 7.94 -22.60
C VAL A 81 11.91 8.03 -22.02
N PRO A 82 12.97 8.21 -22.85
CA PRO A 82 14.36 8.13 -22.38
C PRO A 82 14.69 9.04 -21.20
N GLY A 83 14.26 10.31 -21.24
CA GLY A 83 14.53 11.26 -20.16
C GLY A 83 13.86 10.93 -18.83
N ILE A 84 12.72 10.21 -18.86
CA ILE A 84 12.04 9.73 -17.65
C ILE A 84 12.71 8.44 -17.18
N ARG A 85 12.95 7.50 -18.11
CA ARG A 85 13.66 6.24 -17.84
C ARG A 85 15.01 6.48 -17.16
N ASP A 86 15.77 7.47 -17.60
CA ASP A 86 17.07 7.79 -17.01
C ASP A 86 16.96 8.29 -15.57
N ARG A 87 15.87 8.98 -15.22
CA ARG A 87 15.59 9.37 -13.83
C ARG A 87 15.19 8.16 -13.00
N ILE A 88 14.35 7.28 -13.55
CA ILE A 88 13.93 6.03 -12.90
C ILE A 88 15.15 5.13 -12.61
N ALA A 89 16.07 5.00 -13.56
CA ALA A 89 17.29 4.19 -13.41
C ALA A 89 18.28 4.74 -12.36
N LYS A 90 18.15 6.02 -11.97
CA LYS A 90 18.97 6.67 -10.93
C LYS A 90 18.35 6.56 -9.54
N VAL A 91 17.11 6.08 -9.43
CA VAL A 91 16.52 5.78 -8.13
C VAL A 91 17.38 4.72 -7.48
N ALA A 92 17.86 5.00 -6.27
CA ALA A 92 18.75 4.10 -5.54
C ALA A 92 18.13 2.69 -5.50
N ASP A 93 18.94 1.68 -5.85
CA ASP A 93 18.55 0.30 -5.72
C ASP A 93 18.49 -0.04 -4.22
N ARG A 94 17.30 0.12 -3.64
CA ARG A 94 16.99 -0.36 -2.29
C ARG A 94 16.77 -1.86 -2.38
N ALA A 95 17.84 -2.59 -2.69
CA ALA A 95 17.79 -4.02 -2.90
C ALA A 95 17.19 -4.68 -1.65
N PRO A 96 16.03 -5.37 -1.76
CA PRO A 96 15.44 -6.07 -0.64
C PRO A 96 16.39 -7.17 -0.14
N GLU A 97 16.21 -7.61 1.12
CA GLU A 97 16.92 -8.77 1.72
C GLU A 97 16.77 -10.09 0.94
N VAL A 98 15.92 -10.11 -0.09
CA VAL A 98 15.51 -11.26 -0.89
C VAL A 98 15.55 -10.91 -2.38
N SER A 99 15.37 -11.88 -3.26
CA SER A 99 15.26 -11.60 -4.70
C SER A 99 14.09 -10.67 -5.02
N THR A 100 14.20 -9.88 -6.09
CA THR A 100 13.09 -9.05 -6.60
C THR A 100 11.86 -9.89 -6.93
N ALA A 101 12.05 -11.11 -7.45
CA ALA A 101 10.95 -12.03 -7.73
C ALA A 101 10.21 -12.47 -6.45
N GLU A 102 10.93 -12.82 -5.39
CA GLU A 102 10.33 -13.14 -4.09
C GLU A 102 9.62 -11.91 -3.48
N TRP A 103 10.25 -10.73 -3.57
CA TRP A 103 9.68 -9.49 -3.05
C TRP A 103 8.37 -9.13 -3.74
N VAL A 104 8.35 -9.14 -5.07
CA VAL A 104 7.17 -8.80 -5.88
C VAL A 104 6.11 -9.91 -5.88
N GLY A 105 6.52 -11.17 -5.83
CA GLY A 105 5.62 -12.31 -5.89
C GLY A 105 4.95 -12.66 -4.56
N LEU A 106 5.60 -12.37 -3.42
CA LEU A 106 5.11 -12.79 -2.10
C LEU A 106 4.97 -11.62 -1.13
N HIS A 107 6.04 -10.86 -0.89
CA HIS A 107 6.07 -9.89 0.20
C HIS A 107 5.23 -8.64 -0.08
N ILE A 108 5.26 -8.12 -1.31
CA ILE A 108 4.38 -7.01 -1.71
C ILE A 108 2.91 -7.45 -1.69
N PRO A 109 2.49 -8.56 -2.34
CA PRO A 109 1.08 -8.95 -2.34
C PRO A 109 0.55 -9.30 -0.95
N VAL A 110 1.32 -10.04 -0.15
CA VAL A 110 0.83 -10.57 1.14
C VAL A 110 1.19 -9.65 2.30
N GLY A 111 2.47 -9.32 2.47
CA GLY A 111 2.97 -8.58 3.63
C GLY A 111 2.59 -7.10 3.62
N THR A 112 2.33 -6.54 2.43
CA THR A 112 1.92 -5.14 2.23
C THR A 112 0.47 -5.06 1.78
N VAL A 113 0.16 -5.46 0.54
CA VAL A 113 -1.14 -5.15 -0.10
C VAL A 113 -2.30 -5.80 0.63
N TYR A 114 -2.27 -7.12 0.84
CA TYR A 114 -3.31 -7.84 1.57
C TYR A 114 -3.49 -7.28 2.98
N SER A 115 -2.39 -7.17 3.73
CA SER A 115 -2.42 -6.73 5.12
C SER A 115 -2.96 -5.32 5.28
N GLU A 116 -2.41 -4.36 4.53
CA GLU A 116 -2.82 -2.97 4.64
C GLU A 116 -4.24 -2.76 4.12
N GLU A 117 -4.59 -3.29 2.96
CA GLU A 117 -5.93 -3.08 2.43
C GLU A 117 -7.02 -3.76 3.26
N LEU A 118 -6.70 -4.86 3.95
CA LEU A 118 -7.59 -5.48 4.91
C LEU A 118 -7.81 -4.61 6.16
N ILE A 119 -6.73 -4.07 6.73
CA ILE A 119 -6.78 -3.19 7.91
C ILE A 119 -7.50 -1.88 7.57
N PHE A 120 -7.10 -1.22 6.48
CA PHE A 120 -7.58 0.11 6.15
C PHE A 120 -8.92 0.07 5.40
N ARG A 121 -8.98 -0.57 4.23
CA ARG A 121 -10.16 -0.46 3.32
C ARG A 121 -11.22 -1.49 3.63
N GLY A 122 -10.78 -2.66 4.11
CA GLY A 122 -11.64 -3.72 4.60
C GLY A 122 -12.26 -3.41 5.96
N THR A 123 -11.59 -2.62 6.81
CA THR A 123 -11.97 -2.47 8.22
C THR A 123 -12.09 -1.01 8.67
N LEU A 124 -10.99 -0.24 8.78
CA LEU A 124 -11.02 1.13 9.33
C LEU A 124 -11.91 2.11 8.58
N ASP A 125 -11.85 2.12 7.25
CA ASP A 125 -12.67 3.01 6.41
C ASP A 125 -14.15 2.79 6.68
N ARG A 126 -14.58 1.55 6.93
CA ARG A 126 -15.97 1.26 7.31
C ARG A 126 -16.32 1.87 8.66
N LEU A 127 -15.46 1.68 9.67
CA LEU A 127 -15.70 2.21 11.01
C LEU A 127 -15.78 3.74 11.00
N PHE A 128 -14.96 4.39 10.18
CA PHE A 128 -14.98 5.84 10.00
C PHE A 128 -16.14 6.35 9.14
N ASP A 129 -16.54 5.60 8.09
CA ASP A 129 -17.77 5.86 7.33
C ASP A 129 -18.99 5.85 8.28
N ASP A 130 -19.09 4.85 9.17
CA ASP A 130 -20.18 4.71 10.15
C ASP A 130 -20.16 5.81 11.23
N ALA A 131 -18.99 6.43 11.47
CA ALA A 131 -18.82 7.52 12.43
C ALA A 131 -19.25 8.90 11.86
N GLY A 132 -19.44 9.03 10.55
CA GLY A 132 -20.03 10.19 9.90
C GLY A 132 -19.25 10.75 8.70
N PRO A 133 -19.87 11.65 7.91
CA PRO A 133 -19.37 12.05 6.59
C PRO A 133 -18.05 12.82 6.60
N VAL A 134 -17.73 13.55 7.67
CA VAL A 134 -16.42 14.23 7.80
C VAL A 134 -15.33 13.23 8.19
N ARG A 135 -15.68 12.24 9.02
CA ARG A 135 -14.72 11.31 9.63
C ARG A 135 -14.24 10.21 8.67
N ARG A 136 -14.96 9.98 7.56
CA ARG A 136 -14.55 9.04 6.49
C ARG A 136 -13.15 9.31 5.91
N HIS A 137 -12.58 10.49 6.15
CA HIS A 137 -11.23 10.85 5.71
C HIS A 137 -10.14 10.49 6.73
N CYS A 138 -10.52 10.21 7.99
CA CYS A 138 -9.56 9.86 9.04
C CYS A 138 -8.82 8.55 8.76
N GLY A 139 -9.44 7.58 8.06
CA GLY A 139 -8.76 6.34 7.66
C GLY A 139 -7.50 6.60 6.82
N ALA A 140 -7.56 7.58 5.91
CA ALA A 140 -6.41 7.98 5.10
C ALA A 140 -5.31 8.67 5.94
N VAL A 141 -5.68 9.46 6.95
CA VAL A 141 -4.71 10.08 7.87
C VAL A 141 -4.02 9.01 8.72
N VAL A 142 -4.77 8.04 9.25
CA VAL A 142 -4.20 6.91 10.00
C VAL A 142 -3.28 6.08 9.10
N PHE A 143 -3.65 5.88 7.83
CA PHE A 143 -2.77 5.25 6.83
C PHE A 143 -1.48 6.06 6.60
N GLY A 144 -1.55 7.39 6.60
CA GLY A 144 -0.35 8.23 6.58
C GLY A 144 0.56 8.00 7.79
N LEU A 145 -0.03 8.04 8.99
CA LEU A 145 0.69 7.87 10.25
C LEU A 145 1.26 6.44 10.44
N TRP A 146 0.66 5.43 9.80
CA TRP A 146 1.18 4.06 9.75
C TRP A 146 2.59 3.99 9.12
N HIS A 147 2.94 4.96 8.27
CA HIS A 147 4.22 4.98 7.55
C HIS A 147 5.34 5.75 8.27
N ILE A 148 5.14 6.21 9.51
CA ILE A 148 6.17 6.96 10.26
C ILE A 148 7.42 6.11 10.48
N HIS A 149 7.29 4.91 11.06
CA HIS A 149 8.44 4.03 11.27
C HIS A 149 9.05 3.56 9.94
N PRO A 150 8.27 3.08 8.94
CA PRO A 150 8.81 2.78 7.61
C PRO A 150 9.64 3.92 7.01
N ALA A 151 9.16 5.17 7.07
CA ALA A 151 9.91 6.33 6.58
C ALA A 151 11.24 6.54 7.31
N ARG A 152 11.23 6.45 8.65
CA ARG A 152 12.44 6.57 9.47
C ARG A 152 13.46 5.49 9.12
N SER A 153 13.03 4.24 9.00
CA SER A 153 13.90 3.11 8.68
C SER A 153 14.49 3.19 7.28
N ALA A 154 13.79 3.82 6.34
CA ALA A 154 14.27 4.06 4.99
C ALA A 154 15.12 5.33 4.84
N GLY A 155 15.27 6.14 5.90
CA GLY A 155 15.93 7.45 5.83
C GLY A 155 15.14 8.51 5.04
N ASP A 156 13.83 8.28 4.82
CA ASP A 156 12.95 9.19 4.08
C ASP A 156 12.42 10.31 4.98
N SER A 157 12.02 11.43 4.36
CA SER A 157 11.36 12.53 5.06
C SER A 157 9.99 12.10 5.59
N VAL A 158 9.89 11.89 6.90
CA VAL A 158 8.63 11.53 7.59
C VAL A 158 7.44 12.41 7.19
N PRO A 159 7.50 13.75 7.23
CA PRO A 159 6.34 14.57 6.87
C PRO A 159 5.93 14.41 5.40
N VAL A 160 6.90 14.28 4.48
CA VAL A 160 6.61 14.05 3.05
C VAL A 160 5.97 12.68 2.87
N THR A 161 6.54 11.63 3.46
CA THR A 161 5.98 10.27 3.39
C THR A 161 4.57 10.22 3.94
N VAL A 162 4.32 10.81 5.11
CA VAL A 162 2.97 10.89 5.71
C VAL A 162 1.99 11.62 4.79
N ALA A 163 2.40 12.74 4.18
CA ALA A 163 1.55 13.50 3.26
C ALA A 163 1.21 12.70 1.99
N VAL A 164 2.21 12.12 1.34
CA VAL A 164 2.05 11.33 0.10
C VAL A 164 1.20 10.08 0.36
N THR A 165 1.49 9.35 1.43
CA THR A 165 0.72 8.15 1.80
C THR A 165 -0.69 8.50 2.24
N THR A 166 -0.92 9.64 2.91
CA THR A 166 -2.28 10.13 3.18
C THR A 166 -3.03 10.42 1.88
N ALA A 167 -2.40 11.06 0.89
CA ALA A 167 -3.01 11.34 -0.41
C ALA A 167 -3.34 10.05 -1.19
N GLY A 168 -2.40 9.10 -1.26
CA GLY A 168 -2.66 7.76 -1.79
C GLY A 168 -3.77 7.05 -1.00
N GLY A 169 -3.81 7.29 0.31
CA GLY A 169 -4.81 6.75 1.19
C GLY A 169 -6.23 7.24 0.86
N LEU A 170 -6.37 8.54 0.56
CA LEU A 170 -7.62 9.13 0.10
C LEU A 170 -8.08 8.54 -1.24
N LEU A 171 -7.14 8.32 -2.18
CA LEU A 171 -7.41 7.68 -3.48
C LEU A 171 -7.92 6.25 -3.29
N PHE A 172 -7.25 5.45 -2.46
CA PHE A 172 -7.66 4.08 -2.18
C PHE A 172 -9.02 4.01 -1.49
N SER A 173 -9.27 4.89 -0.52
CA SER A 173 -10.59 5.00 0.12
C SER A 173 -11.68 5.44 -0.87
N TRP A 174 -11.34 6.29 -1.84
CA TRP A 174 -12.25 6.65 -2.93
C TRP A 174 -12.56 5.45 -3.84
N LEU A 175 -11.55 4.68 -4.28
CA LEU A 175 -11.74 3.45 -5.06
C LEU A 175 -12.61 2.44 -4.31
N ARG A 176 -12.37 2.27 -3.01
CA ARG A 176 -13.15 1.41 -2.13
C ARG A 176 -14.62 1.82 -2.07
N ARG A 177 -14.92 3.11 -1.93
CA ARG A 177 -16.30 3.62 -1.92
C ARG A 177 -16.99 3.51 -3.30
N ARG A 178 -16.27 3.74 -4.40
CA ARG A 178 -16.80 3.62 -5.76
C ARG A 178 -17.11 2.20 -6.18
N SER A 179 -16.28 1.25 -5.74
CA SER A 179 -16.42 -0.17 -6.07
C SER A 179 -17.21 -0.97 -5.04
N GLY A 180 -17.28 -0.46 -3.80
CA GLY A 180 -17.83 -1.17 -2.65
C GLY A 180 -16.95 -2.33 -2.16
N SER A 181 -15.66 -2.37 -2.51
CA SER A 181 -14.75 -3.49 -2.26
C SER A 181 -13.31 -3.01 -2.03
N ALA A 182 -12.56 -3.74 -1.21
CA ALA A 182 -11.12 -3.54 -1.01
C ALA A 182 -10.27 -4.09 -2.17
N THR A 183 -10.85 -4.86 -3.09
CA THR A 183 -10.13 -5.40 -4.27
C THR A 183 -9.67 -4.29 -5.22
N ALA A 184 -10.51 -3.27 -5.44
CA ALA A 184 -10.17 -2.16 -6.31
C ALA A 184 -8.92 -1.40 -5.85
N PRO A 185 -8.86 -0.92 -4.60
CA PRO A 185 -7.63 -0.29 -4.09
C PRO A 185 -6.48 -1.29 -3.95
N ALA A 186 -6.71 -2.58 -3.62
CA ALA A 186 -5.64 -3.57 -3.56
C ALA A 186 -4.93 -3.79 -4.91
N LEU A 187 -5.66 -3.82 -6.02
CA LEU A 187 -5.05 -3.91 -7.34
C LEU A 187 -4.28 -2.64 -7.71
N ALA A 188 -4.82 -1.45 -7.40
CA ALA A 188 -4.08 -0.20 -7.58
C ALA A 188 -2.80 -0.16 -6.72
N HIS A 189 -2.90 -0.60 -5.47
CA HIS A 189 -1.83 -0.64 -4.50
C HIS A 189 -0.72 -1.63 -4.91
N LEU A 190 -1.11 -2.81 -5.41
CA LEU A 190 -0.21 -3.78 -6.00
C LEU A 190 0.53 -3.22 -7.21
N ALA A 191 -0.19 -2.59 -8.15
CA ALA A 191 0.43 -2.00 -9.34
C ALA A 191 1.47 -0.92 -8.97
N LEU A 192 1.16 -0.07 -7.99
CA LEU A 192 2.07 0.97 -7.51
C LEU A 192 3.34 0.38 -6.89
N ASN A 193 3.20 -0.59 -5.98
CA ASN A 193 4.35 -1.18 -5.28
C ASN A 193 5.18 -2.09 -6.18
N ALA A 194 4.53 -3.03 -6.89
CA ALA A 194 5.23 -3.92 -7.80
C ALA A 194 5.89 -3.14 -8.94
N GLY A 195 5.20 -2.15 -9.51
CA GLY A 195 5.78 -1.27 -10.51
C GLY A 195 6.96 -0.47 -9.96
N GLY A 196 6.88 0.04 -8.73
CA GLY A 196 7.98 0.77 -8.08
C GLY A 196 9.21 -0.11 -7.81
N ALA A 197 9.00 -1.40 -7.50
CA ALA A 197 10.07 -2.37 -7.33
C ALA A 197 10.70 -2.81 -8.66
N LEU A 198 9.90 -2.92 -9.73
CA LEU A 198 10.35 -3.42 -11.03
C LEU A 198 10.90 -2.33 -11.96
N ALA A 199 10.43 -1.09 -11.84
CA ALA A 199 10.75 -0.03 -12.79
C ALA A 199 12.23 0.37 -12.78
N PRO A 200 12.92 0.56 -11.62
CA PRO A 200 14.35 0.86 -11.61
C PRO A 200 15.23 -0.21 -12.30
N PRO A 201 15.15 -1.51 -11.95
CA PRO A 201 15.97 -2.52 -12.63
C PRO A 201 15.58 -2.69 -14.11
N ALA A 202 14.30 -2.56 -14.47
CA ALA A 202 13.87 -2.58 -15.86
C ALA A 202 14.45 -1.38 -16.66
N ALA A 203 14.44 -0.18 -16.08
CA ALA A 203 15.02 1.01 -16.69
C ALA A 203 16.53 0.86 -16.90
N ALA A 204 17.25 0.31 -15.91
CA ALA A 204 18.68 0.02 -16.01
C ALA A 204 18.99 -0.99 -17.13
N ALA A 205 18.23 -2.09 -17.20
CA ALA A 205 18.39 -3.10 -18.25
C ALA A 205 18.13 -2.54 -19.65
N LEU A 206 17.14 -1.65 -19.81
CA LEU A 206 16.83 -1.00 -21.08
C LEU A 206 17.91 0.02 -21.50
N ARG A 207 18.63 0.65 -20.56
CA ARG A 207 19.80 1.50 -20.87
C ARG A 207 20.98 0.68 -21.40
N GLY A 208 21.24 -0.49 -20.81
CA GLY A 208 22.33 -1.39 -21.24
C GLY A 208 22.15 -2.02 -22.62
N ARG A 209 20.95 -1.92 -23.22
CA ARG A 209 20.64 -2.42 -24.58
C ARG A 209 20.73 -1.36 -25.68
N GLY A 210 21.13 -0.12 -25.37
CA GLY A 210 21.36 0.91 -26.38
C GLY A 210 22.57 0.57 -27.26
N PRO A 211 22.59 0.93 -28.56
CA PRO A 211 23.72 0.65 -29.43
C PRO A 211 24.98 1.28 -28.84
N SER A 212 25.96 0.42 -28.54
CA SER A 212 27.33 0.84 -28.28
C SER A 212 27.84 1.51 -29.55
N HIS A 213 27.91 2.84 -29.55
CA HIS A 213 28.67 3.58 -30.55
C HIS A 213 30.14 3.13 -30.41
N ARG A 214 30.53 2.19 -31.27
CA ARG A 214 31.92 1.99 -31.69
C ARG A 214 32.29 3.08 -32.69
#